data_AF-A0A529T171-F1
#
_entry.id   AF-A0A529T171-F1
#
_cell.length_a   1.000
_cell.length_b   1.000
_cell.length_c   1.000
_cell.angle_alpha   90.00
_cell.angle_beta   90.00
_cell.angle_gamma   90.00
#
_symmetry.space_group_name_H-M   'P 1'
#
loop_
_entity.id
_entity.type
_entity.pdbx_description
1 polymer ?
#
loop_
_entity_poly.entity_id
_entity_poly.type
_entity_poly.pdbx_seq_one_letter_code
_entity_poly.pdbx_strand_id
1 'polypeptide(L)' 'MSLAGFGRAELEAMLVGLRPKLHRYVARMAGSAIEGEDIVQEAVVKALAAHDGGALVARPERWLFRIAHN' A
#
# COMPACT_ATOMS: atom_id res chain seq x y z
N MET A 1 -17.14 -20.47 1.80
CA MET A 1 -15.92 -19.80 1.32
C MET A 1 -16.36 -18.42 0.84
N SER A 2 -16.08 -17.38 1.62
CA SER A 2 -16.69 -16.05 1.42
C SER A 2 -16.29 -15.45 0.06
N LEU A 3 -17.27 -14.96 -0.69
CA LEU A 3 -17.12 -14.15 -1.91
C LEU A 3 -16.84 -12.67 -1.58
N ALA A 4 -16.59 -12.32 -0.32
CA ALA A 4 -16.25 -10.96 0.05
C ALA A 4 -14.87 -10.63 -0.53
N GLY A 5 -14.84 -9.72 -1.51
CA GLY A 5 -13.61 -9.15 -2.02
C GLY A 5 -12.81 -8.47 -0.90
N PHE A 6 -11.52 -8.23 -1.16
CA PHE A 6 -10.60 -7.60 -0.21
C PHE A 6 -11.19 -6.29 0.32
N GLY A 7 -11.59 -6.28 1.58
CA GLY A 7 -12.40 -5.24 2.19
C GLY A 7 -11.57 -4.07 2.73
N ARG A 8 -12.25 -2.96 3.06
CA ARG A 8 -11.62 -1.76 3.63
C ARG A 8 -10.85 -2.05 4.92
N ALA A 9 -11.44 -2.83 5.83
CA ALA A 9 -10.79 -3.21 7.09
C ALA A 9 -9.56 -4.10 6.88
N GLU A 10 -9.60 -5.00 5.88
CA GLU A 10 -8.45 -5.85 5.52
C GLU A 10 -7.33 -5.02 4.89
N LEU A 11 -7.67 -4.02 4.08
CA LEU A 11 -6.74 -3.03 3.55
C LEU A 11 -6.05 -2.28 4.68
N GLU A 12 -6.81 -1.70 5.61
CA GLU A 12 -6.26 -0.93 6.73
C GLU A 12 -5.33 -1.78 7.61
N ALA A 13 -5.73 -3.01 7.95
CA ALA A 13 -4.89 -3.94 8.70
C ALA A 13 -3.60 -4.28 7.93
N MET A 14 -3.69 -4.51 6.62
CA MET A 14 -2.53 -4.77 5.77
C MET A 14 -1.58 -3.56 5.71
N LEU A 15 -2.11 -2.34 5.56
CA LEU A 15 -1.30 -1.12 5.49
C LEU A 15 -0.46 -0.96 6.76
N VAL A 16 -1.07 -1.16 7.94
CA VAL A 16 -0.35 -1.13 9.22
C VAL A 16 0.74 -2.20 9.27
N GLY A 17 0.43 -3.44 8.90
CA GLY A 17 1.37 -4.56 8.96
C GLY A 17 2.54 -4.44 7.98
N LEU A 18 2.31 -3.88 6.78
CA LEU A 18 3.33 -3.76 5.73
C LEU A 18 4.13 -2.46 5.78
N ARG A 19 3.67 -1.43 6.51
CA ARG A 19 4.31 -0.12 6.57
C ARG A 19 5.84 -0.18 6.79
N PRO A 20 6.39 -0.95 7.75
CA PRO A 20 7.84 -1.01 7.95
C PRO A 20 8.60 -1.63 6.76
N LYS A 21 7.99 -2.60 6.07
CA LYS A 21 8.59 -3.25 4.90
C LYS A 21 8.54 -2.34 3.68
N LEU A 22 7.40 -1.67 3.47
CA LEU A 22 7.21 -0.71 2.39
C LEU A 22 8.17 0.47 2.54
N HIS A 23 8.28 1.05 3.75
CA HIS A 23 9.22 2.14 4.05
C HIS A 23 10.66 1.79 3.71
N ARG A 24 11.16 0.62 4.15
CA ARG A 24 12.51 0.16 3.79
C ARG A 24 12.71 0.01 2.28
N TYR A 25 11.68 -0.44 1.56
CA TYR A 25 11.75 -0.61 0.11
C TYR A 25 11.88 0.74 -0.59
N VAL A 26 10.98 1.69 -0.29
CA VAL A 26 10.98 2.99 -0.95
C VAL A 26 12.12 3.89 -0.48
N ALA A 27 12.55 3.79 0.78
CA ALA A 27 13.72 4.51 1.28
C ALA A 27 15.02 4.07 0.57
N ARG A 28 15.14 2.78 0.22
CA ARG A 28 16.27 2.29 -0.58
C ARG A 28 16.22 2.78 -2.02
N MET A 29 15.02 2.91 -2.58
CA MET A 29 14.82 3.42 -3.94
C MET A 29 15.12 4.92 -4.03
N ALA A 30 14.69 5.70 -3.03
CA ALA A 30 14.92 7.13 -2.93
C ALA A 30 16.35 7.47 -2.44
N GLY A 31 17.02 6.55 -1.75
CA GLY A 31 18.30 6.84 -1.07
C GLY A 31 18.13 7.69 0.19
N SER A 32 16.90 7.89 0.67
CA SER A 32 16.56 8.73 1.83
C SER A 32 15.43 8.10 2.64
N ALA A 33 15.63 8.00 3.96
CA ALA A 33 14.61 7.52 4.87
C ALA A 33 13.44 8.50 5.05
N ILE A 34 13.71 9.80 4.87
CA ILE A 34 12.71 10.87 4.98
C ILE A 34 11.82 10.85 3.74
N GLU A 35 12.42 10.86 2.54
CA GLU A 35 11.65 10.76 1.29
C GLU A 35 10.90 9.42 1.20
N GLY A 36 11.49 8.35 1.72
CA GLY A 36 10.80 7.07 1.84
C GLY A 36 9.56 7.11 2.72
N GLU A 37 9.52 7.97 3.75
CA GLU A 37 8.31 8.17 4.56
C GLU A 37 7.23 8.90 3.76
N ASP A 38 7.61 9.94 3.01
CA ASP A 38 6.68 10.69 2.16
C ASP A 38 6.04 9.79 1.08
N ILE A 39 6.85 8.95 0.43
CA ILE A 39 6.36 7.97 -0.56
C ILE A 39 5.40 6.96 0.08
N VAL A 40 5.65 6.50 1.31
CA VAL A 40 4.73 5.60 2.02
C VAL A 40 3.39 6.30 2.27
N GLN A 41 3.40 7.56 2.70
CA GLN A 41 2.18 8.32 2.96
C GLN A 41 1.38 8.52 1.66
N GLU A 42 2.04 8.90 0.57
CA GLU A 42 1.39 9.03 -0.74
C GLU A 42 0.82 7.69 -1.23
N ALA A 43 1.56 6.59 -1.07
CA ALA A 43 1.11 5.27 -1.46
C ALA A 43 -0.13 4.81 -0.66
N VAL A 44 -0.18 5.13 0.63
CA VAL A 44 -1.36 4.87 1.48
C VAL A 44 -2.57 5.64 0.97
N VAL A 45 -2.42 6.92 0.67
CA VAL A 45 -3.52 7.76 0.13
C VAL A 45 -4.01 7.21 -1.21
N LYS A 46 -3.08 6.89 -2.13
CA LYS A 46 -3.41 6.29 -3.44
C LYS A 46 -4.12 4.94 -3.29
N ALA A 47 -3.67 4.09 -2.35
CA ALA A 47 -4.28 2.78 -2.11
C ALA A 47 -5.72 2.92 -1.57
N LEU A 48 -5.95 3.80 -0.61
CA LEU A 48 -7.30 4.06 -0.08
C LEU A 48 -8.23 4.60 -1.16
N ALA A 49 -7.79 5.61 -1.92
CA ALA A 49 -8.58 6.19 -3.01
C ALA A 49 -8.90 5.17 -4.12
N ALA A 50 -7.93 4.32 -4.49
CA ALA A 50 -8.15 3.28 -5.48
C ALA A 50 -9.14 2.21 -4.98
N HIS A 51 -9.05 1.83 -3.71
CA HIS A 51 -9.98 0.87 -3.09
C HIS A 51 -11.40 1.43 -3.03
N ASP A 52 -11.57 2.66 -2.53
CA ASP A 52 -12.86 3.35 -2.48
C ASP A 52 -13.44 3.58 -3.89
N GLY A 53 -12.58 3.70 -4.91
CA GLY A 53 -12.93 3.74 -6.33
C GLY A 53 -13.26 2.38 -6.98
N GLY A 54 -13.32 1.30 -6.21
CA GLY A 54 -13.70 -0.03 -6.69
C GLY A 54 -12.58 -0.81 -7.38
N ALA A 55 -11.31 -0.46 -7.15
CA ALA A 55 -10.20 -1.21 -7.72
C ALA A 55 -10.23 -2.67 -7.27
N LEU A 56 -10.05 -3.59 -8.22
CA LEU A 56 -9.87 -5.00 -7.92
C LEU A 56 -8.51 -5.23 -7.26
N VAL A 57 -8.50 -5.42 -5.94
CA VAL A 57 -7.28 -5.70 -5.18
C VAL A 57 -6.95 -7.20 -5.26
N ALA A 58 -6.21 -7.58 -6.30
CA ALA A 58 -5.64 -8.92 -6.44
C ALA A 58 -4.18 -8.93 -5.98
N ARG A 59 -3.80 -9.93 -5.16
CA ARG A 59 -2.47 -10.03 -4.53
C ARG A 59 -2.11 -8.73 -3.78
N PRO A 60 -2.80 -8.43 -2.66
CA PRO A 60 -2.81 -7.11 -2.02
C PRO A 60 -1.43 -6.49 -1.75
N GLU A 61 -0.46 -7.28 -1.28
CA GLU A 61 0.92 -6.80 -1.07
C GLU A 61 1.57 -6.36 -2.38
N ARG A 62 1.53 -7.18 -3.44
CA ARG A 62 2.10 -6.82 -4.76
C ARG A 62 1.39 -5.59 -5.35
N TRP A 63 0.10 -5.44 -5.09
CA TRP A 63 -0.67 -4.27 -5.52
C TRP A 63 -0.19 -3.00 -4.79
N LEU A 64 -0.03 -3.03 -3.47
CA LEU A 64 0.49 -1.92 -2.68
C LEU A 64 1.92 -1.51 -3.10
N PHE A 65 2.80 -2.49 -3.30
CA PHE A 65 4.19 -2.21 -3.72
C PHE A 65 4.27 -1.60 -5.12
N ARG A 66 3.33 -1.91 -6.03
CA ARG A 66 3.22 -1.20 -7.32
C ARG A 66 2.79 0.25 -7.14
N ILE A 67 1.83 0.51 -6.26
CA ILE A 67 1.37 1.88 -5.98
C ILE A 67 2.53 2.72 -5.44
N ALA A 68 3.37 2.16 -4.57
CA ALA A 68 4.52 2.88 -4.00
C ALA A 68 5.72 2.99 -4.96
N HIS A 69 5.75 2.22 -6.04
CA HIS A 69 6.81 2.24 -7.06
C HIS A 69 6.48 3.18 -8.23
N ASN A 70 5.20 3.49 -8.43
CA ASN A 70 4.67 4.30 -9.53
C ASN A 70 4.32 5.73 -9.10
#